data_AF-A0A7J2UUT9-F1
#
_entry.id   AF-A0A7J2UUT9-F1
#
_cell.length_a   1.000
_cell.length_b   1.000
_cell.length_c   1.000
_cell.angle_alpha   90.00
_cell.angle_beta   90.00
_cell.angle_gamma   90.00
#
_symmetry.space_group_name_H-M   'P 1'
#
loop_
_entity.id
_entity.type
_entity.pdbx_description
1 polymer ?
#
loop_
_entity_poly.entity_id
_entity_poly.type
_entity_poly.pdbx_seq_one_letter_code
_entity_poly.pdbx_strand_id
1 'polypeptide(L)'
;MEEAERQTVWLRKTERVDSLRIIRDGRVRFYSYTYRVKDRGRWKPVVRWDNYDSQPHVDKYDENGGLIEQRPAMAKELKEVVHLATIFRRNLMAMDLAEL
;
A
#
# COMPACT_ATOMS: atom_id res chain seq x y z
N MET A 1 -10.53 -15.42 -17.25
CA MET A 1 -9.37 -14.68 -17.80
C MET A 1 -8.69 -13.99 -16.63
N GLU A 2 -7.38 -14.06 -16.52
CA GLU A 2 -6.62 -13.39 -15.46
C GLU A 2 -5.94 -12.16 -16.04
N GLU A 3 -6.14 -11.01 -15.41
CA GLU A 3 -5.59 -9.73 -15.81
C GLU A 3 -4.80 -9.11 -14.65
N ALA A 4 -3.60 -8.62 -14.95
CA ALA A 4 -2.77 -7.92 -13.99
C ALA A 4 -2.78 -6.41 -14.31
N GLU A 5 -3.34 -5.61 -13.41
CA GLU A 5 -3.33 -4.16 -13.48
C GLU A 5 -2.20 -3.58 -12.63
N ARG A 6 -1.37 -2.72 -13.21
CA ARG A 6 -0.30 -2.00 -12.51
C ARG A 6 -0.48 -0.50 -12.70
N GLN A 7 -0.36 0.24 -11.60
CA GLN A 7 -0.46 1.70 -11.63
C GLN A 7 0.51 2.32 -10.63
N THR A 8 1.15 3.43 -10.98
CA THR A 8 1.87 4.27 -10.03
C THR A 8 1.15 5.60 -9.92
N VAL A 9 0.74 5.97 -8.70
CA VAL A 9 0.12 7.26 -8.40
C VAL A 9 1.13 8.12 -7.65
N TRP A 10 1.54 9.22 -8.27
CA TRP A 10 2.47 10.17 -7.66
C TRP A 10 1.72 11.10 -6.72
N LEU A 11 2.16 11.17 -5.45
CA LEU A 11 1.63 12.12 -4.48
C LEU A 11 2.50 13.38 -4.45
N ARG A 12 3.82 13.21 -4.58
CA ARG A 12 4.84 14.25 -4.67
C ARG A 12 6.04 13.75 -5.48
N LYS A 13 7.02 14.61 -5.77
CA LYS A 13 8.27 14.21 -6.45
C LYS A 13 9.02 13.06 -5.75
N THR A 14 8.89 12.96 -4.44
CA THR A 14 9.56 11.98 -3.58
C THR A 14 8.60 10.99 -2.92
N GLU A 15 7.32 10.96 -3.31
CA GLU A 15 6.30 10.14 -2.66
C GLU A 15 5.31 9.58 -3.69
N ARG A 16 5.03 8.27 -3.61
CA ARG A 16 4.11 7.60 -4.54
C ARG A 16 3.39 6.42 -3.90
N VAL A 17 2.29 6.00 -4.51
CA VAL A 17 1.63 4.72 -4.26
C VAL A 17 1.82 3.84 -5.49
N ASP A 18 2.47 2.70 -5.32
CA ASP A 18 2.54 1.66 -6.35
C ASP A 18 1.41 0.67 -6.13
N SER A 19 0.69 0.35 -7.19
CA SER A 19 -0.49 -0.53 -7.19
C SER A 19 -0.26 -1.74 -8.08
N LEU A 20 -0.66 -2.90 -7.58
CA LEU A 20 -0.79 -4.14 -8.33
C LEU A 20 -2.15 -4.76 -7.97
N ARG A 21 -2.97 -5.08 -8.97
CA ARG A 21 -4.19 -5.88 -8.79
C ARG A 21 -4.15 -7.06 -9.75
N ILE A 22 -4.58 -8.22 -9.28
CA ILE A 22 -4.85 -9.39 -10.13
C ILE A 22 -6.35 -9.61 -10.11
N ILE A 23 -6.96 -9.46 -11.28
CA ILE A 23 -8.39 -9.59 -11.51
C ILE A 23 -8.64 -10.91 -12.21
N ARG A 24 -9.58 -11.69 -11.68
CA ARG A 24 -10.03 -12.94 -12.28
C ARG A 24 -11.55 -12.97 -12.31
N ASP A 25 -12.09 -13.18 -13.50
CA ASP A 25 -13.54 -13.26 -13.75
C ASP A 25 -14.27 -12.00 -13.25
N GLY A 26 -13.68 -10.82 -13.51
CA GLY A 26 -14.22 -9.51 -13.14
C GLY A 26 -14.11 -9.15 -11.66
N ARG A 27 -13.44 -9.96 -10.83
CA ARG A 27 -13.25 -9.72 -9.40
C ARG A 27 -11.78 -9.62 -9.03
N VAL A 28 -11.43 -8.70 -8.13
CA VAL A 28 -10.08 -8.60 -7.56
C VAL A 28 -9.83 -9.83 -6.69
N ARG A 29 -8.81 -10.62 -7.05
CA ARG A 29 -8.32 -11.76 -6.26
C ARG A 29 -7.18 -11.34 -5.36
N PHE A 30 -6.27 -10.56 -5.91
CA PHE A 30 -5.13 -10.02 -5.19
C PHE A 30 -5.03 -8.52 -5.43
N TYR A 31 -4.68 -7.76 -4.41
CA TYR A 31 -4.22 -6.40 -4.51
C TYR A 31 -3.01 -6.19 -3.61
N SER A 32 -2.14 -5.27 -4.01
CA SER A 32 -1.06 -4.74 -3.19
C SER A 32 -0.85 -3.28 -3.54
N TYR A 33 -1.06 -2.41 -2.56
CA TYR A 33 -0.89 -0.96 -2.68
C TYR A 33 0.20 -0.52 -1.71
N THR A 34 1.34 -0.09 -2.22
CA THR A 34 2.51 0.27 -1.41
C THR A 34 2.76 1.76 -1.49
N TYR A 35 2.60 2.46 -0.37
CA TYR A 35 3.10 3.82 -0.21
C TYR A 35 4.63 3.78 -0.05
N ARG A 36 5.32 4.52 -0.93
CA ARG A 36 6.78 4.61 -0.96
C ARG A 36 7.26 6.04 -0.90
N VAL A 37 8.38 6.22 -0.21
CA VAL A 37 9.12 7.48 -0.14
C VAL A 37 10.49 7.31 -0.78
N LYS A 38 10.94 8.34 -1.50
CA LYS A 38 12.28 8.39 -2.07
C LYS A 38 13.24 8.96 -1.05
N ASP A 39 14.22 8.15 -0.64
CA ASP A 39 15.29 8.54 0.27
C ASP A 39 16.64 8.15 -0.34
N ARG A 40 17.60 9.09 -0.34
CA ARG A 40 18.94 8.95 -0.96
C ARG A 40 18.91 8.30 -2.35
N GLY A 41 17.94 8.70 -3.17
CA GLY A 41 17.76 8.20 -4.54
C GLY A 41 17.02 6.87 -4.67
N ARG A 42 16.73 6.17 -3.57
CA ARG A 42 16.06 4.86 -3.55
C ARG A 42 14.62 4.97 -3.07
N TRP A 43 13.73 4.16 -3.64
CA TRP A 43 12.32 4.09 -3.21
C TRP A 43 12.16 3.05 -2.12
N LYS A 44 11.80 3.50 -0.92
CA LYS A 44 11.60 2.66 0.26
C LYS A 44 10.10 2.49 0.53
N PRO A 45 9.63 1.27 0.85
CA PRO A 45 8.27 1.09 1.34
C PRO A 45 8.14 1.73 2.71
N VAL A 46 6.96 2.27 3.00
CA VAL A 46 6.61 2.79 4.34
C VAL A 46 5.39 2.05 4.86
N VAL A 47 4.34 1.97 4.05
CA VAL A 47 3.13 1.19 4.36
C VAL A 47 2.69 0.42 3.12
N ARG A 48 2.22 -0.81 3.31
CA ARG A 48 1.56 -1.59 2.27
C ARG A 48 0.19 -2.07 2.77
N TRP A 49 -0.83 -1.88 1.94
CA TRP A 49 -2.12 -2.54 2.11
C TRP A 49 -2.21 -3.62 1.06
N ASP A 50 -2.35 -4.88 1.46
CA ASP A 50 -2.51 -5.99 0.54
C ASP A 50 -3.50 -7.03 1.09
N ASN A 51 -3.80 -8.05 0.30
CA ASN A 51 -4.62 -9.18 0.72
C ASN A 51 -3.94 -10.53 0.41
N TYR A 52 -2.63 -10.62 0.59
CA TYR A 52 -1.91 -11.88 0.45
C TYR A 52 -2.57 -12.98 1.29
N ASP A 53 -2.56 -14.21 0.78
CA ASP A 53 -3.31 -15.36 1.34
C ASP A 53 -4.80 -15.10 1.57
N SER A 54 -5.40 -14.20 0.78
CA SER A 54 -6.81 -13.79 0.86
C SER A 54 -7.20 -13.11 2.18
N GLN A 55 -6.23 -12.63 2.96
CA GLN A 55 -6.48 -11.93 4.22
C GLN A 55 -6.01 -10.48 4.09
N PRO A 56 -6.94 -9.52 3.98
CA PRO A 56 -6.61 -8.10 3.99
C PRO A 56 -5.82 -7.71 5.24
N HIS A 57 -4.68 -7.06 5.05
CA HIS A 57 -3.83 -6.57 6.12
C HIS A 57 -3.08 -5.31 5.71
N VAL A 58 -2.49 -4.67 6.72
CA VAL A 58 -1.59 -3.54 6.56
C VAL A 58 -0.23 -3.88 7.16
N ASP A 59 0.80 -3.59 6.39
CA ASP A 59 2.20 -3.72 6.78
C ASP A 59 2.83 -2.34 6.95
N LYS A 60 3.67 -2.19 7.96
CA LYS A 60 4.55 -1.03 8.14
C LYS A 60 6.00 -1.47 8.04
N TYR A 61 6.82 -0.60 7.46
CA TYR A 61 8.24 -0.86 7.22
C TYR A 61 9.13 0.20 7.88
N ASP A 62 10.29 -0.23 8.37
CA ASP A 62 11.32 0.68 8.85
C ASP A 62 12.07 1.38 7.70
N GLU A 63 13.01 2.27 8.06
CA GLU A 63 13.83 3.01 7.10
C GLU A 63 14.78 2.16 6.26
N ASN A 64 14.98 0.89 6.61
CA ASN A 64 15.79 -0.08 5.88
C ASN A 64 14.93 -1.00 5.00
N GLY A 65 13.60 -0.86 5.08
CA GLY A 65 12.64 -1.70 4.38
C GLY A 65 12.33 -3.02 5.10
N GLY A 66 12.73 -3.17 6.37
CA GLY A 66 12.34 -4.27 7.24
C GLY A 66 10.89 -4.13 7.68
N LEU A 67 10.13 -5.23 7.65
CA LEU A 67 8.76 -5.28 8.18
C LEU A 67 8.79 -5.12 9.70
N ILE A 68 8.09 -4.11 10.23
CA ILE A 68 8.02 -3.85 11.67
C ILE A 68 6.68 -4.28 12.29
N GLU A 69 5.62 -4.24 11.50
CA GLU A 69 4.26 -4.49 11.96
C GLU A 69 3.46 -5.02 10.79
N GLN A 70 2.70 -6.09 11.03
CA GLN A 70 1.67 -6.60 10.16
C GLN A 70 0.40 -6.75 11.00
N ARG A 71 -0.71 -6.18 10.54
CA ARG A 71 -1.99 -6.27 11.23
C ARG A 71 -3.12 -6.56 10.26
N PRO A 72 -4.06 -7.47 10.61
CA PRO A 72 -5.30 -7.61 9.87
C PRO A 72 -6.00 -6.26 9.73
N ALA A 73 -6.57 -5.99 8.56
CA ALA A 73 -7.23 -4.72 8.26
C ALA A 73 -8.48 -4.98 7.42
N MET A 74 -9.31 -3.96 7.23
CA MET A 74 -10.35 -4.06 6.21
C MET A 74 -9.76 -4.01 4.80
N ALA A 75 -10.42 -4.66 3.85
CA ALA A 75 -10.06 -4.53 2.44
C ALA A 75 -10.13 -3.06 2.00
N LYS A 76 -9.20 -2.64 1.15
CA LYS A 76 -9.11 -1.28 0.63
C LYS A 76 -9.15 -1.24 -0.88
N GLU A 77 -9.68 -0.17 -1.42
CA GLU A 77 -9.50 0.21 -2.81
C GLU A 77 -8.31 1.17 -2.98
N LEU A 78 -7.71 1.17 -4.17
CA LEU A 78 -6.56 2.04 -4.47
C LEU A 78 -6.86 3.52 -4.16
N LYS A 79 -8.06 3.99 -4.50
CA LYS A 79 -8.48 5.38 -4.26
C LYS A 79 -8.44 5.74 -2.78
N GLU A 80 -8.86 4.83 -1.90
CA GLU A 80 -8.85 5.02 -0.45
C GLU A 80 -7.41 5.06 0.06
N VAL A 81 -6.55 4.14 -0.38
CA VAL A 81 -5.13 4.15 -0.02
C VAL A 81 -4.44 5.44 -0.44
N VAL A 82 -4.70 5.91 -1.66
CA VAL A 82 -4.16 7.20 -2.15
C VAL A 82 -4.64 8.35 -1.26
N HIS A 83 -5.91 8.34 -0.85
CA HIS A 83 -6.47 9.35 0.04
C HIS A 83 -5.81 9.33 1.43
N LEU A 84 -5.72 8.16 2.06
CA LEU A 84 -5.05 7.96 3.35
C LEU A 84 -3.58 8.41 3.29
N ALA A 85 -2.85 7.97 2.27
CA ALA A 85 -1.45 8.35 2.08
C ALA A 85 -1.30 9.87 1.88
N THR A 86 -2.23 10.50 1.17
CA THR A 86 -2.19 11.95 0.93
C THR A 86 -2.39 12.76 2.21
N ILE A 87 -3.36 12.37 3.05
CA ILE A 87 -3.70 13.06 4.30
C ILE A 87 -2.63 12.81 5.37
N PHE A 88 -2.23 11.55 5.54
CA PHE A 88 -1.48 11.11 6.71
C PHE A 88 0.01 10.86 6.46
N ARG A 89 0.55 11.17 5.27
CA ARG A 89 1.96 10.92 4.86
C ARG A 89 3.06 11.10 5.93
N ARG A 90 2.92 12.05 6.86
CA ARG A 90 3.90 12.31 7.94
C ARG A 90 3.73 11.43 9.18
N ASN A 91 2.55 10.85 9.36
CA ASN A 91 2.13 10.16 10.58
C ASN A 91 1.69 8.71 10.35
N LEU A 92 1.66 8.23 9.10
CA LEU A 92 1.22 6.86 8.76
C LEU A 92 1.85 5.79 9.65
N MET A 93 3.13 5.93 10.00
CA MET A 93 3.85 4.98 10.85
C MET A 93 3.35 4.97 12.31
N ALA A 94 2.90 6.11 12.82
CA ALA A 94 2.43 6.27 14.19
C ALA A 94 0.92 5.98 14.36
N MET A 95 0.20 5.81 13.26
CA MET A 95 -1.25 5.61 13.26
C MET A 95 -1.63 4.13 13.32
N ASP A 96 -2.78 3.84 13.91
CA ASP A 96 -3.42 2.54 13.73
C ASP A 96 -4.19 2.54 12.40
N LEU A 97 -3.59 1.93 11.39
CA LEU A 97 -4.11 1.92 10.02
C LEU A 97 -5.03 0.73 9.76
N ALA A 98 -5.11 -0.23 10.70
CA ALA A 98 -5.92 -1.42 10.56
C ALA A 98 -7.43 -1.11 10.62
N GLU A 99 -7.80 -0.08 11.39
CA GLU A 99 -9.19 0.31 11.67
C GLU A 99 -9.73 1.41 10.74
N LEU A 100 -8.85 2.09 10.01
CA LEU A 100 -9.17 3.18 9.08
C LEU A 100 -9.47 2.62 7.70
#